data_AF-A0A3D1M576-F1
#
_entry.id   AF-A0A3D1M576-F1
#
_cell.length_a   1.000
_cell.length_b   1.000
_cell.length_c   1.000
_cell.angle_alpha   90.00
_cell.angle_beta   90.00
_cell.angle_gamma   90.00
#
_symmetry.space_group_name_H-M   'P 1'
#
loop_
_entity.id
_entity.type
_entity.pdbx_description
1 polymer ?
#
loop_
_entity_poly.entity_id
_entity_poly.type
_entity_poly.pdbx_seq_one_letter_code
_entity_poly.pdbx_strand_id
1 'polypeptide(L)'
;MYDRMAKEADEEGFHELAERFRGVAAIEKTHEERYRKLLKNVEDLEVFKKAGVTIWECRNCGHIVIGTEAPKLCPVCKHPQAFFEVRAENY
;
A
#
# COMPACT_ATOMS: atom_id res chain seq x y z
N MET A 1 12.76 7.09 16.23
CA MET A 1 13.78 6.06 16.54
C MET A 1 15.00 6.24 15.64
N TYR A 2 14.89 5.96 14.34
CA TYR A 2 16.02 6.03 13.40
C TYR A 2 16.70 7.40 13.29
N ASP A 3 15.97 8.51 13.42
CA ASP A 3 16.57 9.85 13.50
C ASP A 3 17.58 9.99 14.66
N ARG A 4 17.25 9.44 15.83
CA ARG A 4 18.16 9.44 16.98
C ARG A 4 19.39 8.56 16.72
N MET A 5 19.17 7.36 16.18
CA MET A 5 20.25 6.44 15.82
C MET A 5 21.20 7.03 14.77
N ALA A 6 20.68 7.80 13.81
CA ALA A 6 21.49 8.50 12.81
C ALA A 6 22.37 9.59 13.46
N LYS A 7 21.81 10.37 14.39
CA LYS A 7 22.56 11.39 15.14
C LYS A 7 23.67 10.79 15.99
N GLU A 8 23.35 9.73 16.75
CA GLU A 8 24.33 8.99 17.56
C GLU A 8 25.48 8.44 16.66
N ALA A 9 25.13 7.86 15.50
CA ALA A 9 26.13 7.36 14.56
C ALA A 9 27.03 8.47 13.97
N ASP A 10 26.51 9.67 13.72
CA ASP A 10 27.34 10.81 13.28
C ASP A 10 28.28 11.30 14.38
N GLU A 11 27.80 11.36 15.62
CA GLU A 11 28.59 11.76 16.79
C GLU A 11 29.76 10.79 17.06
N GLU A 12 29.55 9.50 16.79
CA GLU A 12 30.57 8.45 16.89
C GLU A 12 31.47 8.34 15.64
N GLY A 13 31.22 9.14 14.58
CA GLY A 13 32.02 9.16 13.36
C GLY A 13 31.65 8.10 12.31
N PHE A 14 30.53 7.39 12.49
CA PHE A 14 30.01 6.38 11.57
C PHE A 14 29.03 6.98 10.54
N HIS A 15 29.49 7.94 9.75
CA HIS A 15 28.64 8.71 8.81
C HIS A 15 27.87 7.85 7.79
N GLU A 16 28.48 6.79 7.25
CA GLU A 16 27.78 5.88 6.32
C GLU A 16 26.60 5.17 7.00
N LEU A 17 26.76 4.80 8.27
CA LEU A 17 25.70 4.18 9.05
C LEU A 17 24.58 5.19 9.37
N ALA A 18 24.94 6.44 9.66
CA ALA A 18 23.97 7.52 9.85
C ALA A 18 23.09 7.72 8.61
N GLU A 19 23.69 7.73 7.41
CA GLU A 19 22.95 7.82 6.15
C GLU A 19 22.03 6.61 5.93
N ARG A 20 22.46 5.40 6.27
CA ARG A 20 21.60 4.21 6.22
C ARG A 20 20.40 4.35 7.15
N PHE A 21 20.58 4.84 8.38
CA PHE A 21 19.47 5.07 9.30
C PHE A 21 18.50 6.14 8.79
N ARG A 22 18.99 7.22 8.17
CA ARG A 22 18.13 8.21 7.51
C ARG A 22 17.33 7.60 6.37
N GLY A 23 17.96 6.76 5.55
CA GLY A 23 17.29 6.01 4.48
C GLY A 23 16.17 5.12 5.00
N VAL A 24 16.43 4.35 6.07
CA VAL A 24 15.40 3.53 6.72
C VAL A 24 14.28 4.40 7.29
N ALA A 25 14.60 5.53 7.93
CA ALA A 25 13.58 6.46 8.44
C ALA A 25 12.64 6.96 7.32
N ALA A 26 13.19 7.27 6.14
CA ALA A 26 12.41 7.67 4.98
C ALA A 26 11.50 6.53 4.47
N ILE A 27 12.01 5.30 4.41
CA ILE A 27 11.22 4.11 4.03
C ILE A 27 10.04 3.91 5.01
N GLU A 28 10.30 3.95 6.31
CA GLU A 28 9.24 3.73 7.32
C GLU A 28 8.15 4.81 7.29
N LYS A 29 8.52 6.04 6.91
CA LYS A 29 7.52 7.09 6.65
C LYS A 29 6.57 6.69 5.51
N THR A 30 7.09 6.12 4.42
CA THR A 30 6.24 5.63 3.31
C THR A 30 5.36 4.45 3.73
N HIS A 31 5.85 3.59 4.63
CA HIS A 31 5.04 2.52 5.21
C HIS A 31 3.88 3.09 6.02
N GLU A 32 4.14 4.06 6.90
CA GLU A 32 3.11 4.72 7.69
C GLU A 32 2.04 5.38 6.79
N GLU A 33 2.47 6.15 5.79
CA GLU A 33 1.56 6.80 4.84
C GLU A 33 0.67 5.79 4.12
N ARG A 34 1.23 4.65 3.69
CA ARG A 34 0.47 3.56 3.08
C ARG A 34 -0.53 2.97 4.06
N TYR A 35 -0.12 2.67 5.29
CA TYR A 35 -1.02 2.09 6.30
C TYR A 35 -2.15 3.03 6.68
N ARG A 36 -1.89 4.34 6.82
CA ARG A 36 -2.94 5.33 7.07
C ARG A 36 -3.96 5.41 5.93
N LYS A 37 -3.50 5.36 4.67
CA LYS A 37 -4.40 5.31 3.50
C LYS A 37 -5.25 4.04 3.49
N LEU A 38 -4.66 2.89 3.79
CA LEU A 38 -5.38 1.62 3.87
C LEU A 38 -6.40 1.60 5.02
N LEU A 39 -6.02 2.12 6.19
CA LEU A 39 -6.93 2.25 7.34
C LEU A 39 -8.13 3.13 6.98
N LYS A 40 -7.89 4.29 6.37
CA LYS A 40 -8.96 5.18 5.90
C LYS A 40 -9.92 4.47 4.94
N ASN A 41 -9.41 3.67 4.00
CA ASN A 41 -10.27 2.87 3.11
C ASN A 41 -11.15 1.88 3.88
N VAL A 42 -10.65 1.29 4.97
CA VAL A 42 -11.45 0.39 5.83
C VAL A 42 -12.52 1.18 6.57
N GLU A 43 -12.15 2.29 7.21
CA GLU A 43 -13.07 3.15 7.98
C GLU A 43 -14.20 3.72 7.12
N ASP A 44 -13.87 4.16 5.89
CA ASP A 44 -14.83 4.72 4.94
C ASP A 44 -15.57 3.64 4.12
N LEU A 45 -15.29 2.36 4.38
CA LEU A 45 -15.80 1.21 3.62
C LEU A 45 -15.44 1.25 2.13
N GLU A 46 -14.39 1.94 1.73
CA GLU A 46 -13.95 2.10 0.34
C GLU A 46 -12.91 1.06 -0.12
N VAL A 47 -12.74 -0.04 0.59
CA VAL A 47 -11.80 -1.12 0.19
C VAL A 47 -12.21 -1.74 -1.14
N PHE A 48 -13.52 -1.97 -1.33
CA PHE A 48 -14.08 -2.65 -2.51
C PHE A 48 -15.16 -1.84 -3.23
N LYS A 49 -15.29 -0.55 -2.90
CA LYS A 49 -16.18 0.41 -3.57
C LYS A 49 -15.52 1.77 -3.64
N LYS A 50 -15.81 2.53 -4.68
CA LYS A 50 -15.34 3.91 -4.88
C LYS A 50 -16.48 4.78 -5.37
N ALA A 51 -16.38 6.09 -5.13
CA ALA A 51 -17.38 7.06 -5.54
C ALA A 51 -17.56 7.14 -7.08
N GLY A 52 -16.51 6.81 -7.83
CA GLY A 52 -16.51 6.81 -9.29
C GLY A 52 -16.24 5.43 -9.89
N VAL A 53 -16.48 5.32 -11.20
CA VAL A 53 -16.14 4.12 -11.97
C VAL A 53 -14.64 3.86 -11.85
N THR A 54 -14.30 2.66 -11.40
CA THR A 54 -12.94 2.21 -11.12
C THR A 54 -12.67 0.89 -11.86
N ILE A 55 -11.41 0.64 -12.18
CA ILE A 55 -10.97 -0.63 -12.74
C ILE A 55 -10.47 -1.51 -11.59
N TRP A 56 -11.13 -2.64 -11.38
CA TRP A 56 -10.80 -3.64 -10.38
C TRP A 56 -10.13 -4.83 -11.04
N GLU A 57 -9.04 -5.31 -10.46
CA GLU A 57 -8.30 -6.47 -10.94
C GLU A 57 -8.27 -7.57 -9.88
N CYS A 58 -8.58 -8.80 -10.28
CA CYS A 58 -8.47 -9.96 -9.41
C CYS A 58 -7.02 -10.41 -9.32
N ARG A 59 -6.39 -10.20 -8.16
CA ARG A 59 -5.02 -10.63 -7.83
C ARG A 59 -4.76 -12.13 -7.95
N ASN A 60 -5.82 -12.94 -7.98
CA ASN A 60 -5.71 -14.39 -8.14
C ASN A 60 -5.55 -14.83 -9.61
N CYS A 61 -6.19 -14.13 -10.56
CA CYS A 61 -6.26 -14.61 -11.96
C CYS A 61 -6.17 -13.52 -13.04
N GLY A 62 -6.04 -12.24 -12.67
CA GLY A 62 -5.95 -11.10 -13.59
C GLY A 62 -7.28 -10.66 -14.19
N HIS A 63 -8.43 -11.23 -13.79
CA HIS A 63 -9.73 -10.79 -14.32
C HIS A 63 -10.02 -9.33 -13.97
N ILE A 64 -10.38 -8.54 -14.98
CA ILE A 64 -10.68 -7.10 -14.85
C ILE A 64 -12.19 -6.86 -14.86
N VAL A 65 -12.65 -6.01 -13.94
CA VAL A 65 -14.03 -5.51 -13.85
C VAL A 65 -14.01 -3.99 -13.82
N ILE A 66 -14.88 -3.35 -14.61
CA ILE A 66 -15.06 -1.90 -14.61
C ILE A 66 -16.39 -1.59 -13.92
N GLY A 67 -16.35 -0.82 -12.83
CA GLY A 67 -17.53 -0.48 -12.04
C GLY A 67 -17.20 0.31 -10.79
N THR A 68 -18.24 0.75 -10.06
CA THR A 68 -18.06 1.45 -8.79
C THR A 68 -17.67 0.52 -7.64
N GLU A 69 -17.88 -0.80 -7.79
CA GLU A 69 -17.58 -1.80 -6.76
C GLU A 69 -16.97 -3.08 -7.36
N ALA A 70 -16.11 -3.76 -6.59
CA ALA A 70 -15.61 -5.09 -6.93
C ALA A 70 -16.67 -6.17 -6.66
N PRO A 71 -16.78 -7.24 -7.47
CA PRO A 71 -17.79 -8.27 -7.26
C PRO A 71 -17.50 -9.11 -6.02
N LYS A 72 -18.56 -9.61 -5.35
CA LYS A 72 -18.43 -10.49 -4.17
C LYS A 72 -17.67 -11.79 -4.44
N LEU A 73 -17.75 -12.27 -5.68
CA LEU A 73 -17.09 -13.48 -6.16
C LEU A 73 -16.53 -13.20 -7.56
N CYS A 74 -15.28 -13.57 -7.81
CA CYS A 74 -14.70 -13.46 -9.14
C CYS A 74 -15.47 -14.37 -10.12
N PRO A 75 -15.98 -13.85 -11.26
CA PRO A 75 -16.75 -14.65 -12.21
C PRO A 75 -15.89 -15.71 -12.92
N VAL A 76 -14.57 -15.52 -12.96
CA VAL A 76 -13.61 -16.44 -13.60
C VAL A 76 -13.16 -17.51 -12.62
N CYS A 77 -12.34 -17.15 -11.63
CA CYS A 77 -11.68 -18.12 -10.74
C CYS A 77 -12.47 -18.47 -9.47
N LYS A 78 -13.65 -17.87 -9.29
CA LYS A 78 -14.54 -18.10 -8.13
C LYS A 78 -13.93 -17.78 -6.75
N HIS A 79 -12.83 -17.02 -6.69
CA HIS A 79 -12.27 -16.53 -5.42
C HIS A 79 -13.06 -15.33 -4.88
N PRO A 80 -13.07 -15.11 -3.55
CA PRO A 80 -13.87 -14.07 -2.91
C PRO A 80 -13.39 -12.65 -3.25
N GLN A 81 -14.25 -11.66 -2.96
CA GLN A 81 -14.01 -10.21 -3.15
C GLN A 81 -12.64 -9.75 -2.63
N ALA A 82 -12.14 -10.37 -1.56
CA ALA A 82 -10.85 -10.06 -0.94
C ALA A 82 -9.65 -10.16 -1.89
N PHE A 83 -9.80 -10.83 -3.03
CA PHE A 83 -8.77 -10.91 -4.06
C PHE A 83 -8.83 -9.76 -5.08
N PHE A 84 -9.81 -8.88 -5.03
CA PHE A 84 -9.84 -7.70 -5.91
C PHE A 84 -9.07 -6.54 -5.31
N GLU A 85 -8.34 -5.82 -6.16
CA GLU A 85 -7.73 -4.53 -5.85
C GLU A 85 -8.01 -3.53 -6.97
N VAL A 86 -7.76 -2.24 -6.72
CA VAL A 86 -7.76 -1.23 -7.79
C VAL A 86 -6.56 -1.51 -8.69
N ARG A 87 -6.79 -1.62 -9.99
CA ARG A 87 -5.74 -1.87 -10.97
C ARG A 87 -4.68 -0.77 -10.92
N ALA A 88 -3.42 -1.16 -10.76
CA ALA A 88 -2.27 -0.26 -10.84
C ALA A 88 -1.63 -0.34 -12.23
N GLU A 89 -1.28 0.81 -12.81
CA GLU A 89 -0.52 0.90 -14.06
C GLU A 89 0.78 1.65 -13.78
N ASN A 90 1.81 0.91 -13.40
CA ASN A 90 3.12 1.42 -12.98
C ASN A 90 4.29 0.70 -13.65
N TYR A 91 4.11 0.30 -14.92
CA TYR A 91 5.11 -0.29 -15.81
C TYR A 91 5.49 0.67 -16.95
#